data_AF-A0A7Y3KXK9-F1
#
_entry.id   AF-A0A7Y3KXK9-F1
#
_cell.length_a   1.000
_cell.length_b   1.000
_cell.length_c   1.000
_cell.angle_alpha   90.00
_cell.angle_beta   90.00
_cell.angle_gamma   90.00
#
_symmetry.space_group_name_H-M   'P 1'
#
loop_
_entity.id
_entity.type
_entity.pdbx_description
1 polymer ?
#
loop_
_entity_poly.entity_id
_entity_poly.type
_entity_poly.pdbx_seq_one_letter_code
_entity_poly.pdbx_strand_id
1 'polypeptide(L)'
;IMSHLDPGLLARLCEILPADLGGVVQVGEEIRDVEPALEDDPLVCSVLTGTHPERWRVSYARPGGVLVVEEPLDVSSLEDRVHALHRGDLVIARTSGEAWRALALRRSESRVVLVIEPGDDEELLRRVVRVTSSEPETPSEVRVELLRPLPLVTGLTEPFVTTLRRRCVEMVAYLALHPGEPVTGERLRTRVLAHAQVDASRTTLANTATSVRRSLGSLEHQWRLAPVGPNGLYELSGVQLDVAEFHLLVAGARYEEDPYDSLVGALRLVQGEPLASVLKGFEWFRFEGHLAQLQREGELAALALFDIALEREEPDVALWALRQGLLIDPESPRLRDELGRAPRLLPLRVGQPDDDRGRVVAGTWALERFGSSNRRVGEERPGSR
;
A
#
# COMPACT_ATOMS: atom_id res chain seq x y z
N ILE A 1 -1.04 -18.51 29.22
CA ILE A 1 0.36 -18.75 29.65
C ILE A 1 1.27 -18.09 28.64
N MET A 2 1.64 -16.83 28.87
CA MET A 2 2.87 -16.15 28.42
C MET A 2 2.89 -14.83 29.19
N SER A 3 2.98 -14.92 30.52
CA SER A 3 2.88 -13.74 31.43
C SER A 3 4.16 -12.93 31.52
N HIS A 4 5.22 -13.29 30.79
CA HIS A 4 6.44 -12.49 30.69
C HIS A 4 7.01 -12.68 29.29
N LEU A 5 6.95 -11.62 28.48
CA LEU A 5 7.65 -11.57 27.20
C LEU A 5 9.14 -11.29 27.47
N ASP A 6 9.98 -12.08 26.83
CA ASP A 6 11.44 -12.04 26.98
C ASP A 6 11.99 -10.67 26.51
N PRO A 7 12.80 -9.95 27.32
CA PRO A 7 13.62 -8.83 26.90
C PRO A 7 14.28 -8.95 25.51
N GLY A 8 14.76 -10.15 25.16
CA GLY A 8 15.39 -10.41 23.85
C GLY A 8 14.40 -10.35 22.68
N LEU A 9 13.14 -10.71 22.90
CA LEU A 9 12.08 -10.64 21.87
C LEU A 9 11.77 -9.19 21.50
N LEU A 10 11.72 -8.28 22.48
CA LEU A 10 11.45 -6.86 22.25
C LEU A 10 12.55 -6.19 21.41
N ALA A 11 13.83 -6.49 21.70
CA ALA A 11 14.94 -5.96 20.92
C ALA A 11 14.89 -6.43 19.45
N ARG A 12 14.57 -7.71 19.21
CA ARG A 12 14.39 -8.26 17.86
C ARG A 12 13.18 -7.70 17.13
N LEU A 13 12.08 -7.44 17.83
CA LEU A 13 10.94 -6.75 17.23
C LEU A 13 11.38 -5.36 16.73
N CYS A 14 12.11 -4.57 17.51
CA CYS A 14 12.61 -3.28 17.03
C CYS A 14 13.50 -3.37 15.78
N GLU A 15 14.26 -4.45 15.60
CA GLU A 15 15.10 -4.66 14.40
C GLU A 15 14.30 -5.07 13.14
N ILE A 16 13.25 -5.87 13.31
CA ILE A 16 12.50 -6.47 12.20
C ILE A 16 11.37 -5.55 11.72
N LEU A 17 10.88 -4.69 12.60
CA LEU A 17 9.71 -3.85 12.32
C LEU A 17 10.10 -2.64 11.46
N PRO A 18 9.45 -2.43 10.30
CA PRO A 18 9.72 -1.28 9.44
C PRO A 18 9.60 0.07 10.15
N ALA A 19 10.34 1.07 9.67
CA ALA A 19 10.41 2.42 10.24
C ALA A 19 9.14 3.27 10.04
N ASP A 20 8.13 2.72 9.38
CA ASP A 20 6.88 3.39 9.05
C ASP A 20 6.00 3.62 10.29
N LEU A 21 4.95 4.44 10.14
CA LEU A 21 4.07 4.87 11.24
C LEU A 21 3.42 3.70 12.02
N GLY A 22 3.21 2.53 11.43
CA GLY A 22 2.74 1.33 12.13
C GLY A 22 2.47 0.17 11.17
N GLY A 23 2.30 -1.05 11.69
CA GLY A 23 2.08 -2.23 10.87
C GLY A 23 1.82 -3.52 11.67
N VAL A 24 1.71 -4.62 10.93
CA VAL A 24 1.51 -5.98 11.48
C VAL A 24 2.52 -6.93 10.86
N VAL A 25 3.24 -7.68 11.70
CA VAL A 25 4.24 -8.68 11.27
C VAL A 25 3.89 -10.05 11.86
N GLN A 26 4.00 -11.11 11.05
CA GLN A 26 3.91 -12.48 11.54
C GLN A 26 5.30 -12.99 11.96
N VAL A 27 5.37 -13.56 13.15
CA VAL A 27 6.60 -14.05 13.78
C VAL A 27 6.46 -15.54 14.09
N GLY A 28 7.48 -16.32 13.70
CA GLY A 28 7.60 -17.76 14.01
C GLY A 28 8.50 -18.05 15.22
N GLU A 29 8.59 -19.32 15.63
CA GLU A 29 9.32 -19.77 16.83
C GLU A 29 10.84 -19.54 16.82
N GLU A 30 11.46 -19.21 15.67
CA GLU A 30 12.92 -19.19 15.49
C GLU A 30 13.65 -17.98 16.12
N ILE A 31 12.96 -17.07 16.80
CA ILE A 31 13.59 -15.90 17.41
C ILE A 31 14.12 -16.24 18.81
N ARG A 32 15.38 -16.67 18.91
CA ARG A 32 16.13 -16.72 20.19
C ARG A 32 17.57 -16.20 20.00
N ASP A 33 18.04 -15.47 21.01
CA ASP A 33 19.40 -14.97 21.26
C ASP A 33 19.88 -13.71 20.49
N VAL A 34 19.77 -12.53 21.14
CA VAL A 34 20.46 -11.26 20.83
C VAL A 34 20.68 -10.42 22.09
N GLU A 35 21.82 -9.71 22.15
CA GLU A 35 22.09 -8.68 23.14
C GLU A 35 21.41 -7.34 22.75
N PRO A 36 20.66 -6.70 23.67
CA PRO A 36 19.86 -5.53 23.33
C PRO A 36 20.71 -4.28 23.06
N ALA A 37 20.49 -3.64 21.91
CA ALA A 37 20.85 -2.24 21.67
C ALA A 37 19.56 -1.48 21.35
N LEU A 38 19.16 -0.56 22.23
CA LEU A 38 17.97 0.28 22.05
C LEU A 38 18.44 1.68 21.68
N GLU A 39 17.96 2.20 20.56
CA GLU A 39 17.86 3.64 20.29
C GLU A 39 16.41 4.10 20.57
N ASP A 40 16.29 5.34 21.05
CA ASP A 40 15.26 5.91 21.93
C ASP A 40 13.85 6.12 21.36
N ASP A 41 13.41 5.32 20.39
CA ASP A 41 12.07 5.49 19.83
C ASP A 41 11.01 4.72 20.64
N PRO A 42 9.98 5.40 21.18
CA PRO A 42 8.91 4.74 21.93
C PRO A 42 8.01 3.92 21.00
N LEU A 43 8.27 2.61 20.92
CA LEU A 43 7.51 1.62 20.16
C LEU A 43 6.48 0.92 21.06
N VAL A 44 5.22 0.85 20.62
CA VAL A 44 4.21 -0.02 21.23
C VAL A 44 4.03 -1.26 20.37
N CYS A 45 4.06 -2.43 21.00
CA CYS A 45 3.73 -3.70 20.36
C CYS A 45 2.54 -4.36 21.06
N SER A 46 1.80 -5.20 20.34
CA SER A 46 0.82 -6.13 20.89
C SER A 46 0.95 -7.48 20.20
N VAL A 47 1.02 -8.56 20.98
CA VAL A 47 1.09 -9.92 20.46
C VAL A 47 -0.33 -10.50 20.39
N LEU A 48 -0.73 -10.91 19.21
CA LEU A 48 -1.97 -11.60 18.87
C LEU A 48 -1.66 -13.08 18.65
N THR A 49 -2.40 -13.96 19.32
CA THR A 49 -2.31 -15.41 19.13
C THR A 49 -3.26 -15.79 18.01
N GLY A 50 -2.75 -16.23 16.87
CA GLY A 50 -3.58 -16.70 15.75
C GLY A 50 -4.16 -18.10 16.00
N THR A 51 -4.97 -18.57 15.05
CA THR A 51 -5.56 -19.92 15.02
C THR A 51 -4.53 -21.06 14.95
N HIS A 52 -3.27 -20.74 14.65
CA HIS A 52 -2.16 -21.69 14.69
C HIS A 52 -1.26 -21.41 15.90
N PRO A 53 -1.09 -22.37 16.83
CA PRO A 53 -0.39 -22.16 18.09
C PRO A 53 1.10 -21.82 17.94
N GLU A 54 1.69 -22.06 16.76
CA GLU A 54 3.11 -21.84 16.44
C GLU A 54 3.38 -20.51 15.70
N ARG A 55 2.35 -19.70 15.42
CA ARG A 55 2.50 -18.40 14.75
C ARG A 55 1.90 -17.29 15.60
N TRP A 56 2.75 -16.35 16.00
CA TRP A 56 2.31 -15.12 16.64
C TRP A 56 2.21 -14.02 15.60
N ARG A 57 1.21 -13.17 15.75
CA ARG A 57 1.09 -11.95 14.97
C ARG A 57 1.37 -10.79 15.89
N VAL A 58 2.29 -9.92 15.51
CA VAL A 58 2.70 -8.77 16.31
C VAL A 58 2.27 -7.51 15.58
N SER A 59 1.40 -6.75 16.21
CA SER A 59 1.02 -5.42 15.76
C SER A 59 1.89 -4.39 16.47
N TYR A 60 2.33 -3.35 15.77
CA TYR A 60 3.21 -2.35 16.34
C TYR A 60 2.96 -0.95 15.78
N ALA A 61 3.30 0.07 16.57
CA ALA A 61 3.19 1.47 16.18
C ALA A 61 4.14 2.35 16.98
N ARG A 62 4.69 3.38 16.32
CA ARG A 62 5.48 4.46 16.94
C ARG A 62 4.55 5.63 17.30
N PRO A 63 4.98 6.69 18.02
CA PRO A 63 4.13 7.87 18.19
C PRO A 63 3.86 8.48 16.82
N GLY A 64 2.62 8.90 16.55
CA GLY A 64 2.20 9.17 15.17
C GLY A 64 1.42 8.02 14.54
N GLY A 65 1.56 6.83 15.10
CA GLY A 65 1.25 5.57 14.47
C GLY A 65 -0.11 4.97 14.75
N VAL A 66 -0.48 3.97 13.94
CA VAL A 66 -1.69 3.17 14.13
C VAL A 66 -1.31 1.73 14.50
N LEU A 67 -1.71 1.31 15.69
CA LEU A 67 -1.64 -0.05 16.22
C LEU A 67 -2.93 -0.79 15.83
N VAL A 68 -2.82 -1.68 14.85
CA VAL A 68 -3.95 -2.45 14.33
C VAL A 68 -4.13 -3.75 15.12
N VAL A 69 -5.31 -4.02 15.69
CA VAL A 69 -5.60 -5.29 16.39
C VAL A 69 -6.73 -6.04 15.69
N GLU A 70 -6.53 -7.32 15.37
CA GLU A 70 -7.46 -8.09 14.49
C GLU A 70 -8.63 -8.77 15.21
N GLU A 71 -8.49 -9.00 16.51
CA GLU A 71 -9.59 -9.49 17.34
C GLU A 71 -10.10 -8.32 18.17
N PRO A 72 -11.40 -8.26 18.51
CA PRO A 72 -11.88 -7.37 19.55
C PRO A 72 -11.27 -7.87 20.88
N LEU A 73 -9.99 -7.52 21.10
CA LEU A 73 -9.39 -7.55 22.40
C LEU A 73 -10.19 -6.59 23.24
N ASP A 74 -10.75 -7.11 24.34
CA ASP A 74 -11.23 -6.21 25.37
C ASP A 74 -10.10 -5.25 25.75
N VAL A 75 -10.47 -3.98 25.97
CA VAL A 75 -9.49 -2.92 26.21
C VAL A 75 -8.52 -3.34 27.31
N SER A 76 -9.03 -3.96 28.39
CA SER A 76 -8.26 -4.52 29.51
C SER A 76 -7.13 -5.47 29.09
N SER A 77 -7.40 -6.41 28.18
CA SER A 77 -6.45 -7.40 27.70
C SER A 77 -5.38 -6.76 26.81
N LEU A 78 -5.74 -5.69 26.09
CA LEU A 78 -4.76 -4.90 25.37
C LEU A 78 -3.89 -4.08 26.34
N GLU A 79 -4.47 -3.49 27.39
CA GLU A 79 -3.71 -2.78 28.42
C GLU A 79 -2.66 -3.71 29.04
N ASP A 80 -3.07 -4.91 29.46
CA ASP A 80 -2.17 -5.91 30.07
C ASP A 80 -1.03 -6.32 29.12
N ARG A 81 -1.32 -6.52 27.83
CA ARG A 81 -0.32 -6.90 26.82
C ARG A 81 0.65 -5.76 26.50
N VAL A 82 0.15 -4.54 26.34
CA VAL A 82 1.00 -3.37 26.06
C VAL A 82 1.83 -3.01 27.29
N HIS A 83 1.26 -3.10 28.49
CA HIS A 83 2.03 -2.95 29.75
C HIS A 83 3.14 -3.99 29.86
N ALA A 84 2.93 -5.23 29.39
CA ALA A 84 3.97 -6.25 29.38
C ALA A 84 5.09 -5.96 28.35
N LEU A 85 4.81 -5.19 27.31
CA LEU A 85 5.72 -4.93 26.19
C LEU A 85 6.45 -3.58 26.31
N HIS A 86 5.84 -2.57 26.94
CA HIS A 86 6.42 -1.25 27.13
C HIS A 86 7.07 -1.11 28.51
N ARG A 87 8.33 -0.70 28.56
CA ARG A 87 9.09 -0.53 29.82
C ARG A 87 8.88 0.83 30.51
N GLY A 88 8.18 1.77 29.87
CA GLY A 88 7.93 3.10 30.41
C GLY A 88 6.50 3.28 30.95
N ASP A 89 6.18 4.51 31.35
CA ASP A 89 4.82 4.85 31.77
C ASP A 89 3.88 4.77 30.57
N LEU A 90 2.90 3.86 30.63
CA LEU A 90 1.80 3.80 29.66
C LEU A 90 0.61 4.57 30.19
N VAL A 91 0.01 5.43 29.37
CA VAL A 91 -1.27 6.07 29.64
C VAL A 91 -2.22 5.75 28.52
N ILE A 92 -3.38 5.19 28.86
CA ILE A 92 -4.42 4.86 27.91
C ILE A 92 -5.50 5.93 28.03
N ALA A 93 -5.72 6.65 26.94
CA ALA A 93 -6.72 7.69 26.83
C ALA A 93 -7.86 7.19 25.92
N ARG A 94 -9.08 7.29 26.41
CA ARG A 94 -10.28 6.86 25.66
C ARG A 94 -10.92 8.01 24.90
N THR A 95 -10.50 9.24 25.19
CA THR A 95 -10.96 10.45 24.51
C THR A 95 -9.78 11.35 24.15
N SER A 96 -9.92 12.20 23.13
CA SER A 96 -8.91 13.19 22.77
C SER A 96 -8.56 14.12 23.93
N GLY A 97 -9.53 14.45 24.79
CA GLY A 97 -9.30 15.31 25.97
C GLY A 97 -8.43 14.64 27.04
N GLU A 98 -8.61 13.34 27.28
CA GLU A 98 -7.73 12.56 28.15
C GLU A 98 -6.32 12.45 27.56
N ALA A 99 -6.22 12.27 26.25
CA ALA A 99 -4.95 12.14 25.54
C ALA A 99 -4.14 13.44 25.62
N TRP A 100 -4.77 14.59 25.34
CA TRP A 100 -4.14 15.90 25.49
C TRP A 100 -3.72 16.19 26.92
N ARG A 101 -4.53 15.81 27.91
CA ARG A 101 -4.16 15.94 29.33
C ARG A 101 -2.95 15.05 29.68
N ALA A 102 -2.91 13.82 29.18
CA ALA A 102 -1.80 12.90 29.39
C ALA A 102 -0.50 13.43 28.76
N LEU A 103 -0.59 13.99 27.54
CA LEU A 103 0.52 14.63 26.85
C LEU A 103 1.00 15.89 27.57
N ALA A 104 0.09 16.74 28.07
CA ALA A 104 0.45 17.94 28.81
C ALA A 104 1.14 17.63 30.15
N LEU A 105 0.84 16.47 30.75
CA LEU A 105 1.46 15.97 31.98
C LEU A 105 2.67 15.05 31.73
N ARG A 106 3.12 14.93 30.48
CA ARG A 106 4.25 14.08 30.10
C ARG A 106 5.56 14.69 30.61
N ARG A 107 6.24 13.97 31.51
CA ARG A 107 7.54 14.39 32.10
C ARG A 107 8.75 13.77 31.41
N SER A 108 8.56 12.74 30.59
CA SER A 108 9.62 12.03 29.88
C SER A 108 9.13 11.54 28.52
N GLU A 109 10.07 11.41 27.58
CA GLU A 109 9.81 10.83 26.26
C GLU A 109 9.54 9.32 26.32
N SER A 110 9.93 8.66 27.41
CA SER A 110 9.60 7.25 27.68
C SER A 110 8.12 6.99 28.01
N ARG A 111 7.33 8.04 28.27
CA ARG A 111 5.90 7.90 28.53
C ARG A 111 5.12 7.84 27.23
N VAL A 112 4.38 6.76 27.01
CA VAL A 112 3.56 6.54 25.82
C VAL A 112 2.09 6.80 26.12
N VAL A 113 1.42 7.51 25.22
CA VAL A 113 -0.03 7.73 25.26
C VAL A 113 -0.68 6.92 24.15
N LEU A 114 -1.53 5.97 24.54
CA LEU A 114 -2.30 5.10 23.65
C LEU A 114 -3.73 5.62 23.57
N VAL A 115 -4.27 5.82 22.36
CA VAL A 115 -5.62 6.34 22.14
C VAL A 115 -6.45 5.33 21.37
N ILE A 116 -7.57 4.88 21.94
CA ILE A 116 -8.40 3.82 21.35
C ILE A 116 -9.34 4.36 20.26
N GLU A 117 -9.76 5.62 20.38
CA GLU A 117 -10.59 6.29 19.37
C GLU A 117 -10.17 7.77 19.28
N PRO A 118 -9.13 8.10 18.52
CA PRO A 118 -8.83 9.49 18.25
C PRO A 118 -9.88 9.97 17.24
N GLY A 119 -10.51 11.10 17.54
CA GLY A 119 -11.14 11.91 16.49
C GLY A 119 -10.09 12.38 15.47
N ASP A 120 -10.50 13.21 14.53
CA ASP A 120 -9.66 13.67 13.40
C ASP A 120 -8.60 14.74 13.78
N ASP A 121 -8.02 14.65 14.97
CA ASP A 121 -7.02 15.60 15.47
C ASP A 121 -5.60 15.18 15.02
N GLU A 122 -5.15 15.71 13.88
CA GLU A 122 -3.83 15.39 13.29
C GLU A 122 -2.64 15.68 14.22
N GLU A 123 -2.74 16.74 15.02
CA GLU A 123 -1.67 17.13 15.93
C GLU A 123 -1.58 16.19 17.14
N LEU A 124 -2.73 15.66 17.58
CA LEU A 124 -2.79 14.58 18.53
C LEU A 124 -2.20 13.30 17.93
N LEU A 125 -2.62 12.95 16.71
CA LEU A 125 -2.18 11.72 16.02
C LEU A 125 -0.66 11.64 15.95
N ARG A 126 0.04 12.74 15.62
CA ARG A 126 1.52 12.83 15.57
C ARG A 126 2.23 12.54 16.90
N ARG A 127 1.53 12.56 18.03
CA ARG A 127 2.11 12.47 19.38
C ARG A 127 1.68 11.23 20.16
N VAL A 128 0.76 10.44 19.62
CA VAL A 128 0.17 9.28 20.30
C VAL A 128 0.20 8.04 19.43
N VAL A 129 0.04 6.88 20.04
CA VAL A 129 -0.26 5.64 19.31
C VAL A 129 -1.77 5.47 19.26
N ARG A 130 -2.35 5.43 18.07
CA ARG A 130 -3.77 5.12 17.86
C ARG A 130 -3.97 3.62 17.86
N VAL A 131 -4.97 3.10 18.53
CA VAL A 131 -5.41 1.70 18.36
C VAL A 131 -6.62 1.69 17.45
N THR A 132 -6.65 0.78 16.49
CA THR A 132 -7.84 0.49 15.71
C THR A 132 -8.11 -1.00 15.74
N SER A 133 -9.36 -1.38 15.98
CA SER A 133 -9.80 -2.74 15.67
C SER A 133 -9.81 -2.88 14.14
N SER A 134 -8.98 -3.74 13.60
CA SER A 134 -9.28 -4.33 12.30
C SER A 134 -10.34 -5.39 12.58
N GLU A 135 -11.48 -5.32 11.92
CA GLU A 135 -12.25 -6.55 11.74
C GLU A 135 -11.33 -7.57 11.04
N PRO A 136 -11.46 -8.88 11.30
CA PRO A 136 -10.68 -9.88 10.59
C PRO A 136 -10.88 -9.65 9.09
N GLU A 137 -9.85 -9.14 8.42
CA GLU A 137 -9.87 -8.99 6.98
C GLU A 137 -10.14 -10.39 6.43
N THR A 138 -11.28 -10.52 5.74
CA THR A 138 -11.54 -11.59 4.79
C THR A 138 -10.26 -11.90 4.01
N PRO A 139 -9.98 -13.18 3.69
CA PRO A 139 -8.69 -13.62 3.13
C PRO A 139 -8.17 -12.60 2.13
N SER A 140 -7.10 -11.90 2.54
CA SER A 140 -6.62 -10.68 1.91
C SER A 140 -6.65 -10.81 0.40
N GLU A 141 -7.31 -9.84 -0.24
CA GLU A 141 -7.44 -9.84 -1.68
C GLU A 141 -6.04 -9.73 -2.28
N VAL A 142 -5.56 -10.83 -2.86
CA VAL A 142 -4.21 -10.88 -3.41
C VAL A 142 -4.18 -9.97 -4.61
N ARG A 143 -3.23 -9.03 -4.62
CA ARG A 143 -3.10 -8.04 -5.69
C ARG A 143 -1.69 -8.03 -6.25
N VAL A 144 -1.60 -7.98 -7.57
CA VAL A 144 -0.36 -7.76 -8.31
C VAL A 144 -0.31 -6.30 -8.72
N GLU A 145 0.82 -5.67 -8.45
CA GLU A 145 1.06 -4.26 -8.74
C GLU A 145 2.24 -4.12 -9.72
N LEU A 146 1.94 -3.84 -11.00
CA LEU A 146 2.92 -3.62 -12.06
C LEU A 146 3.06 -2.15 -12.46
N LEU A 147 2.10 -1.28 -12.11
CA LEU A 147 2.10 0.16 -12.43
C LEU A 147 3.02 0.96 -11.51
N ARG A 148 4.23 0.43 -11.30
CA ARG A 148 5.24 0.97 -10.39
C ARG A 148 6.65 0.52 -10.80
N PRO A 149 7.72 1.16 -10.28
CA PRO A 149 9.10 0.85 -10.70
C PRO A 149 9.54 -0.59 -10.37
N LEU A 150 9.16 -1.10 -9.20
CA LEU A 150 9.47 -2.46 -8.76
C LEU A 150 8.16 -3.23 -8.52
N PRO A 151 7.86 -4.29 -9.31
CA PRO A 151 6.59 -4.99 -9.20
C PRO A 151 6.45 -5.70 -7.85
N LEU A 152 5.23 -5.72 -7.34
CA LEU A 152 4.90 -6.27 -6.01
C LEU A 152 3.68 -7.20 -6.09
N VAL A 153 3.63 -8.17 -5.18
CA VAL A 153 2.41 -8.94 -4.89
C VAL A 153 2.11 -8.74 -3.40
N THR A 154 0.90 -8.25 -3.11
CA THR A 154 0.37 -8.03 -1.76
C THR A 154 -0.72 -9.05 -1.45
N GLY A 155 -1.11 -9.17 -0.17
CA GLY A 155 -2.11 -10.15 0.27
C GLY A 155 -1.60 -11.61 0.34
N LEU A 156 -0.29 -11.83 0.29
CA LEU A 156 0.28 -13.17 0.42
C LEU A 156 0.05 -13.74 1.83
N THR A 157 -0.25 -15.05 1.91
CA THR A 157 -0.34 -15.78 3.19
C THR A 157 1.04 -15.94 3.83
N GLU A 158 2.09 -16.02 3.02
CA GLU A 158 3.48 -15.99 3.44
C GLU A 158 4.35 -15.35 2.34
N PRO A 159 5.46 -14.68 2.68
CA PRO A 159 6.31 -14.05 1.67
C PRO A 159 6.89 -15.10 0.71
N PHE A 160 7.16 -14.69 -0.54
CA PHE A 160 7.91 -15.54 -1.46
C PHE A 160 9.32 -15.82 -0.94
N VAL A 161 9.81 -17.03 -1.19
CA VAL A 161 11.19 -17.41 -0.90
C VAL A 161 12.15 -16.44 -1.59
N THR A 162 13.08 -15.84 -0.82
CA THR A 162 13.97 -14.76 -1.30
C THR A 162 14.70 -15.09 -2.60
N THR A 163 15.20 -16.31 -2.75
CA THR A 163 15.92 -16.78 -3.94
C THR A 163 15.04 -16.98 -5.17
N LEU A 164 13.72 -17.13 -4.98
CA LEU A 164 12.73 -17.31 -6.04
C LEU A 164 11.82 -16.09 -6.22
N ARG A 165 11.92 -15.07 -5.35
CA ARG A 165 10.99 -13.93 -5.28
C ARG A 165 10.70 -13.33 -6.64
N ARG A 166 11.73 -12.97 -7.41
CA ARG A 166 11.59 -12.42 -8.76
C ARG A 166 10.72 -13.31 -9.66
N ARG A 167 11.04 -14.59 -9.75
CA ARG A 167 10.33 -15.58 -10.59
C ARG A 167 8.90 -15.82 -10.11
N CYS A 168 8.67 -15.75 -8.80
CA CYS A 168 7.33 -15.90 -8.22
C CYS A 168 6.45 -14.70 -8.59
N VAL A 169 6.94 -13.47 -8.39
CA VAL A 169 6.22 -12.24 -8.80
C VAL A 169 5.93 -12.28 -10.30
N GLU A 170 6.93 -12.63 -11.11
CA GLU A 170 6.80 -12.71 -12.58
C GLU A 170 5.78 -13.76 -13.03
N MET A 171 5.76 -14.94 -12.41
CA MET A 171 4.77 -15.99 -12.70
C MET A 171 3.36 -15.56 -12.32
N VAL A 172 3.17 -14.96 -11.14
CA VAL A 172 1.85 -14.50 -10.70
C VAL A 172 1.34 -13.38 -11.60
N ALA A 173 2.20 -12.40 -11.93
CA ALA A 173 1.89 -11.33 -12.86
C ALA A 173 1.50 -11.85 -14.24
N TYR A 174 2.26 -12.82 -14.78
CA TYR A 174 1.97 -13.41 -16.07
C TYR A 174 0.61 -14.08 -16.10
N LEU A 175 0.31 -14.91 -15.10
CA LEU A 175 -0.96 -15.63 -15.02
C LEU A 175 -2.14 -14.67 -14.78
N ALA A 176 -1.96 -13.63 -13.96
CA ALA A 176 -2.99 -12.64 -13.68
C ALA A 176 -3.35 -11.78 -14.92
N LEU A 177 -2.39 -11.54 -15.81
CA LEU A 177 -2.61 -10.79 -17.06
C LEU A 177 -3.19 -11.67 -18.18
N HIS A 178 -3.27 -12.99 -17.99
CA HIS A 178 -3.86 -13.95 -18.93
C HIS A 178 -5.05 -14.69 -18.32
N PRO A 179 -6.08 -13.99 -17.79
CA PRO A 179 -7.22 -14.64 -17.17
C PRO A 179 -8.00 -15.46 -18.21
N GLY A 180 -8.28 -16.72 -17.90
CA GLY A 180 -9.04 -17.63 -18.76
C GLY A 180 -8.30 -18.14 -20.00
N GLU A 181 -7.04 -17.77 -20.21
CA GLU A 181 -6.22 -18.38 -21.26
C GLU A 181 -5.54 -19.68 -20.77
N PRO A 182 -5.43 -20.71 -21.63
CA PRO A 182 -4.66 -21.89 -21.28
C PRO A 182 -3.16 -21.59 -21.27
N VAL A 183 -2.59 -21.45 -20.07
CA VAL A 183 -1.13 -21.25 -19.89
C VAL A 183 -0.44 -22.58 -19.61
N THR A 184 0.37 -23.05 -20.55
CA THR A 184 1.13 -24.30 -20.42
C THR A 184 2.42 -24.09 -19.62
N GLY A 185 2.92 -25.18 -19.02
CA GLY A 185 4.25 -25.16 -18.38
C GLY A 185 5.39 -24.77 -19.34
N GLU A 186 5.28 -25.09 -20.62
CA GLU A 186 6.27 -24.69 -21.63
C GLU A 186 6.23 -23.19 -21.91
N ARG A 187 5.03 -22.59 -21.99
CA ARG A 187 4.86 -21.13 -22.10
C ARG A 187 5.50 -20.41 -20.91
N LEU A 188 5.31 -20.91 -19.69
CA LEU A 188 5.93 -20.35 -18.48
C LEU A 188 7.47 -20.51 -18.48
N ARG A 189 7.99 -21.66 -18.91
CA ARG A 189 9.45 -21.90 -18.95
C ARG A 189 10.19 -20.99 -19.92
N THR A 190 9.58 -20.77 -21.09
CA THR A 190 10.19 -20.05 -22.22
C THR A 190 10.00 -18.54 -22.13
N ARG A 191 8.83 -18.07 -21.65
CA ARG A 191 8.50 -16.64 -21.62
C ARG A 191 8.71 -15.95 -20.27
N VAL A 192 8.52 -16.67 -19.17
CA VAL A 192 8.46 -16.09 -17.82
C VAL A 192 9.68 -16.46 -16.99
N LEU A 193 10.05 -17.74 -16.99
CA LEU A 193 11.12 -18.23 -16.12
C LEU A 193 12.49 -18.27 -16.80
N ALA A 194 12.54 -17.97 -18.10
CA ALA A 194 13.76 -17.96 -18.88
C ALA A 194 14.77 -16.95 -18.31
N HIS A 195 16.05 -17.24 -18.53
CA HIS A 195 17.14 -16.33 -18.18
C HIS A 195 18.23 -16.41 -19.24
N ALA A 196 18.70 -15.26 -19.71
CA ALA A 196 19.82 -15.15 -20.65
C ALA A 196 19.72 -16.08 -21.86
N GLN A 197 18.55 -16.12 -22.51
CA GLN A 197 18.25 -16.96 -23.69
C GLN A 197 18.22 -18.47 -23.42
N VAL A 198 18.16 -18.90 -22.15
CA VAL A 198 18.02 -20.31 -21.76
C VAL A 198 16.67 -20.52 -21.09
N ASP A 199 15.91 -21.49 -21.61
CA ASP A 199 14.66 -21.93 -21.01
C ASP A 199 14.87 -22.44 -19.58
N ALA A 200 13.96 -22.10 -18.67
CA ALA A 200 13.99 -22.66 -17.33
C ALA A 200 13.87 -24.19 -17.37
N SER A 201 14.44 -24.93 -16.42
CA SER A 201 14.22 -26.38 -16.31
C SER A 201 12.83 -26.73 -15.77
N ARG A 202 12.38 -27.98 -15.94
CA ARG A 202 11.07 -28.43 -15.41
C ARG A 202 11.07 -28.37 -13.88
N THR A 203 12.22 -28.65 -13.28
CA THR A 203 12.45 -28.50 -11.83
C THR A 203 12.29 -27.05 -11.39
N THR A 204 12.85 -26.09 -12.12
CA THR A 204 12.71 -24.65 -11.81
C THR A 204 11.24 -24.22 -11.85
N LEU A 205 10.50 -24.66 -12.88
CA LEU A 205 9.06 -24.41 -12.98
C LEU A 205 8.30 -24.99 -11.77
N ALA A 206 8.52 -26.26 -11.46
CA ALA A 206 7.85 -26.94 -10.35
C ALA A 206 8.14 -26.29 -8.99
N ASN A 207 9.40 -25.91 -8.73
CA ASN A 207 9.81 -25.22 -7.50
C ASN A 207 9.16 -23.84 -7.39
N THR A 208 9.14 -23.09 -8.49
CA THR A 208 8.51 -21.76 -8.53
C THR A 208 7.00 -21.89 -8.29
N ALA A 209 6.32 -22.78 -9.00
CA ALA A 209 4.88 -23.00 -8.85
C ALA A 209 4.49 -23.50 -7.45
N THR A 210 5.33 -24.33 -6.83
CA THR A 210 5.12 -24.78 -5.45
C THR A 210 5.26 -23.61 -4.48
N SER A 211 6.29 -22.77 -4.64
CA SER A 211 6.46 -21.56 -3.82
C SER A 211 5.30 -20.60 -4.00
N VAL A 212 4.87 -20.35 -5.24
CA VAL A 212 3.74 -19.45 -5.53
C VAL A 212 2.47 -19.97 -4.90
N ARG A 213 2.14 -21.25 -5.07
CA ARG A 213 0.92 -21.85 -4.50
C ARG A 213 0.89 -21.74 -2.97
N ARG A 214 2.02 -21.96 -2.31
CA ARG A 214 2.13 -21.83 -0.85
C ARG A 214 1.95 -20.38 -0.40
N SER A 215 2.64 -19.44 -1.04
CA SER A 215 2.56 -18.02 -0.69
C SER A 215 1.20 -17.38 -0.99
N LEU A 216 0.53 -17.78 -2.07
CA LEU A 216 -0.81 -17.27 -2.40
C LEU A 216 -1.93 -17.88 -1.54
N GLY A 217 -1.70 -19.09 -1.03
CA GLY A 217 -2.67 -19.83 -0.25
C GLY A 217 -3.94 -20.22 -1.03
N SER A 218 -5.05 -20.27 -0.31
CA SER A 218 -6.36 -20.66 -0.83
C SER A 218 -7.43 -19.63 -0.49
N LEU A 219 -8.35 -19.41 -1.42
CA LEU A 219 -9.59 -18.66 -1.21
C LEU A 219 -10.76 -19.66 -1.19
N GLU A 220 -11.61 -19.61 -0.17
CA GLU A 220 -12.80 -20.48 -0.06
C GLU A 220 -12.50 -21.98 -0.26
N HIS A 221 -11.40 -22.48 0.30
CA HIS A 221 -10.91 -23.86 0.15
C HIS A 221 -10.43 -24.24 -1.27
N GLN A 222 -10.33 -23.28 -2.19
CA GLN A 222 -9.74 -23.46 -3.52
C GLN A 222 -8.38 -22.79 -3.57
N TRP A 223 -7.37 -23.50 -4.11
CA TRP A 223 -6.05 -22.92 -4.32
C TRP A 223 -6.13 -21.76 -5.32
N ARG A 224 -5.58 -20.60 -4.95
CA ARG A 224 -5.48 -19.47 -5.89
C ARG A 224 -4.63 -19.84 -7.10
N LEU A 225 -3.56 -20.61 -6.91
CA LEU A 225 -2.86 -21.29 -8.01
C LEU A 225 -3.19 -22.78 -8.00
N ALA A 226 -3.99 -23.23 -8.96
CA ALA A 226 -4.44 -24.61 -9.04
C ALA A 226 -3.25 -25.61 -9.11
N PRO A 227 -3.40 -26.83 -8.56
CA PRO A 227 -2.48 -27.91 -8.85
C PRO A 227 -2.53 -28.23 -10.35
N VAL A 228 -1.38 -28.54 -10.94
CA VAL A 228 -1.28 -28.81 -12.38
C VAL A 228 -2.00 -30.12 -12.68
N GLY A 229 -3.10 -30.02 -13.44
CA GLY A 229 -3.85 -31.18 -13.90
C GLY A 229 -3.15 -31.97 -15.01
N PRO A 230 -3.75 -33.07 -15.50
CA PRO A 230 -3.18 -33.90 -16.57
C PRO A 230 -2.95 -33.14 -17.88
N ASN A 231 -3.64 -32.02 -18.10
CA ASN A 231 -3.50 -31.17 -19.28
C ASN A 231 -2.26 -30.24 -19.21
N GLY A 232 -1.54 -30.21 -18.08
CA GLY A 232 -0.32 -29.41 -17.93
C GLY A 232 -0.55 -27.89 -17.88
N LEU A 233 -1.77 -27.46 -17.58
CA LEU A 233 -2.18 -26.06 -17.52
C LEU A 233 -2.01 -25.48 -16.13
N TYR A 234 -1.71 -24.18 -16.09
CA TYR A 234 -1.58 -23.37 -14.88
C TYR A 234 -2.72 -22.35 -14.87
N GLU A 235 -3.50 -22.37 -13.81
CA GLU A 235 -4.69 -21.53 -13.64
C GLU A 235 -4.57 -20.74 -12.34
N LEU A 236 -4.78 -19.43 -12.44
CA LEU A 236 -4.75 -18.49 -11.32
C LEU A 236 -6.15 -17.92 -11.10
N SER A 237 -6.62 -17.89 -9.86
CA SER A 237 -7.93 -17.39 -9.45
C SER A 237 -7.84 -16.49 -8.22
N GLY A 238 -8.76 -15.55 -8.13
CA GLY A 238 -8.84 -14.62 -7.00
C GLY A 238 -7.59 -13.74 -6.84
N VAL A 239 -6.92 -13.39 -7.92
CA VAL A 239 -5.79 -12.45 -7.89
C VAL A 239 -6.15 -11.24 -8.73
N GLN A 240 -6.14 -10.06 -8.12
CA GLN A 240 -6.33 -8.79 -8.79
C GLN A 240 -5.02 -8.32 -9.44
N LEU A 241 -5.16 -7.48 -10.45
CA LEU A 241 -4.04 -6.89 -11.17
C LEU A 241 -4.35 -5.43 -11.49
N ASP A 242 -3.47 -4.53 -11.05
CA ASP A 242 -3.62 -3.08 -11.24
C ASP A 242 -3.67 -2.66 -12.72
N VAL A 243 -2.91 -3.32 -13.59
CA VAL A 243 -2.97 -3.09 -15.05
C VAL A 243 -4.35 -3.45 -15.61
N ALA A 244 -4.93 -4.57 -15.16
CA ALA A 244 -6.26 -4.98 -15.61
C ALA A 244 -7.33 -4.00 -15.10
N GLU A 245 -7.22 -3.57 -13.85
CA GLU A 245 -8.11 -2.55 -13.26
C GLU A 245 -7.99 -1.21 -13.99
N PHE A 246 -6.77 -0.77 -14.31
CA PHE A 246 -6.52 0.43 -15.10
C PHE A 246 -7.27 0.37 -16.45
N HIS A 247 -7.12 -0.73 -17.19
CA HIS A 247 -7.81 -0.91 -18.47
C HIS A 247 -9.34 -0.92 -18.32
N LEU A 248 -9.86 -1.53 -17.25
CA LEU A 248 -11.29 -1.53 -16.96
C LEU A 248 -11.83 -0.13 -16.68
N LEU A 249 -11.14 0.66 -15.85
CA LEU A 249 -11.52 2.04 -15.53
C LEU A 249 -11.46 2.94 -16.77
N VAL A 250 -10.39 2.85 -17.57
CA VAL A 250 -10.25 3.65 -18.81
C VAL A 250 -11.28 3.23 -19.86
N ALA A 251 -11.61 1.94 -19.95
CA ALA A 251 -12.65 1.46 -20.86
C ALA A 251 -14.05 1.93 -20.40
N GLY A 252 -14.35 1.85 -19.10
CA GLY A 252 -15.61 2.30 -18.50
C GLY A 252 -15.85 3.79 -18.70
N ALA A 253 -14.82 4.61 -18.46
CA ALA A 253 -14.84 6.05 -18.66
C ALA A 253 -15.32 6.49 -20.06
N ARG A 254 -15.13 5.68 -21.11
CA ARG A 254 -15.59 6.04 -22.47
C ARG A 254 -17.10 6.06 -22.63
N TYR A 255 -17.82 5.42 -21.71
CA TYR A 255 -19.29 5.30 -21.74
C TYR A 255 -19.96 6.12 -20.64
N GLU A 256 -19.18 6.75 -19.77
CA GLU A 256 -19.68 7.61 -18.70
C GLU A 256 -20.01 9.00 -19.24
N GLU A 257 -21.09 9.59 -18.73
CA GLU A 257 -21.44 10.98 -19.03
C GLU A 257 -20.42 11.95 -18.42
N ASP A 258 -19.87 11.58 -17.25
CA ASP A 258 -18.80 12.29 -16.56
C ASP A 258 -17.69 11.31 -16.16
N PRO A 259 -16.63 11.16 -16.99
CA PRO A 259 -15.57 10.19 -16.75
C PRO A 259 -14.51 10.63 -15.74
N TYR A 260 -14.68 11.79 -15.11
CA TYR A 260 -13.64 12.43 -14.28
C TYR A 260 -13.12 11.49 -13.17
N ASP A 261 -14.01 10.93 -12.36
CA ASP A 261 -13.62 10.09 -11.22
C ASP A 261 -12.96 8.77 -11.66
N SER A 262 -13.45 8.16 -12.74
CA SER A 262 -12.89 6.93 -13.30
C SER A 262 -11.49 7.14 -13.87
N LEU A 263 -11.25 8.27 -14.56
CA LEU A 263 -9.93 8.63 -15.07
C LEU A 263 -8.94 8.98 -13.94
N VAL A 264 -9.41 9.70 -12.91
CA VAL A 264 -8.62 9.94 -11.69
C VAL A 264 -8.27 8.62 -11.01
N GLY A 265 -9.24 7.72 -10.86
CA GLY A 265 -9.04 6.38 -10.30
C GLY A 265 -7.99 5.59 -11.06
N ALA A 266 -8.09 5.55 -12.40
CA ALA A 266 -7.14 4.85 -13.25
C ALA A 266 -5.72 5.40 -13.09
N LEU A 267 -5.54 6.72 -13.19
CA LEU A 267 -4.22 7.34 -13.11
C LEU A 267 -3.62 7.27 -11.69
N ARG A 268 -4.43 7.16 -10.63
CA ARG A 268 -3.96 6.91 -9.26
C ARG A 268 -3.32 5.55 -9.06
N LEU A 269 -3.65 4.56 -9.89
CA LEU A 269 -3.00 3.24 -9.84
C LEU A 269 -1.51 3.32 -10.22
N VAL A 270 -1.11 4.39 -10.93
CA VAL A 270 0.27 4.61 -11.35
C VAL A 270 1.08 5.20 -10.21
N GLN A 271 1.99 4.40 -9.65
CA GLN A 271 2.88 4.79 -8.55
C GLN A 271 4.31 5.09 -9.02
N GLY A 272 4.55 5.09 -10.34
CA GLY A 272 5.83 5.40 -10.97
C GLY A 272 5.96 4.75 -12.35
N GLU A 273 7.13 4.88 -12.97
CA GLU A 273 7.37 4.26 -14.28
C GLU A 273 7.29 2.74 -14.18
N PRO A 274 6.35 2.07 -14.88
CA PRO A 274 6.14 0.64 -14.78
C PRO A 274 7.42 -0.15 -15.09
N LEU A 275 7.83 -1.02 -14.16
CA LEU A 275 8.97 -1.93 -14.29
C LEU A 275 10.35 -1.24 -14.46
N ALA A 276 10.47 0.07 -14.23
CA ALA A 276 11.72 0.81 -14.45
C ALA A 276 12.92 0.31 -13.60
N SER A 277 12.66 -0.31 -12.45
CA SER A 277 13.70 -0.89 -11.58
C SER A 277 13.98 -2.37 -11.86
N VAL A 278 13.31 -2.98 -12.84
CA VAL A 278 13.47 -4.39 -13.19
C VAL A 278 14.64 -4.57 -14.15
N LEU A 279 15.75 -5.12 -13.65
CA LEU A 279 16.94 -5.35 -14.46
C LEU A 279 16.85 -6.57 -15.41
N LYS A 280 15.99 -7.55 -15.08
CA LYS A 280 15.81 -8.82 -15.81
C LYS A 280 14.43 -9.40 -15.54
N GLY A 281 13.82 -10.05 -16.54
CA GLY A 281 12.46 -10.60 -16.43
C GLY A 281 11.42 -9.59 -16.92
N PHE A 282 10.18 -10.05 -17.09
CA PHE A 282 9.03 -9.29 -17.59
C PHE A 282 9.17 -8.84 -19.06
N GLU A 283 10.10 -9.39 -19.83
CA GLU A 283 10.28 -9.02 -21.23
C GLU A 283 9.03 -9.35 -22.06
N TRP A 284 8.27 -10.39 -21.66
CA TRP A 284 6.98 -10.73 -22.21
C TRP A 284 5.97 -9.59 -22.13
N PHE A 285 6.02 -8.72 -21.12
CA PHE A 285 5.10 -7.58 -20.97
C PHE A 285 5.25 -6.60 -22.14
N ARG A 286 6.48 -6.45 -22.64
CA ARG A 286 6.78 -5.68 -23.85
C ARG A 286 6.48 -6.48 -25.13
N PHE A 287 6.96 -7.71 -25.23
CA PHE A 287 6.85 -8.51 -26.46
C PHE A 287 5.43 -8.92 -26.81
N GLU A 288 4.56 -9.10 -25.82
CA GLU A 288 3.15 -9.43 -26.02
C GLU A 288 2.29 -8.16 -26.21
N GLY A 289 2.89 -6.96 -26.17
CA GLY A 289 2.22 -5.70 -26.49
C GLY A 289 1.50 -5.02 -25.31
N HIS A 290 1.50 -5.62 -24.12
CA HIS A 290 0.83 -5.06 -22.93
C HIS A 290 1.35 -3.67 -22.57
N LEU A 291 2.68 -3.45 -22.62
CA LEU A 291 3.26 -2.13 -22.40
C LEU A 291 2.78 -1.10 -23.43
N ALA A 292 2.74 -1.47 -24.71
CA ALA A 292 2.33 -0.55 -25.78
C ALA A 292 0.83 -0.19 -25.65
N GLN A 293 0.01 -1.16 -25.25
CA GLN A 293 -1.41 -0.91 -24.95
C GLN A 293 -1.57 0.03 -23.75
N LEU A 294 -0.84 -0.23 -22.66
CA LEU A 294 -0.84 0.59 -21.46
C LEU A 294 -0.40 2.03 -21.76
N GLN A 295 0.68 2.23 -22.52
CA GLN A 295 1.17 3.55 -22.92
C GLN A 295 0.14 4.32 -23.74
N ARG A 296 -0.45 3.67 -24.74
CA ARG A 296 -1.49 4.29 -25.58
C ARG A 296 -2.71 4.71 -24.76
N GLU A 297 -3.19 3.84 -23.87
CA GLU A 297 -4.37 4.13 -23.05
C GLU A 297 -4.06 5.13 -21.94
N GLY A 298 -2.87 5.09 -21.36
CA GLY A 298 -2.33 6.06 -20.43
C GLY A 298 -2.24 7.47 -20.99
N GLU A 299 -1.69 7.62 -22.20
CA GLU A 299 -1.66 8.91 -22.90
C GLU A 299 -3.07 9.47 -23.09
N LEU A 300 -3.98 8.65 -23.62
CA LEU A 300 -5.36 9.08 -23.88
C LEU A 300 -6.11 9.45 -22.60
N ALA A 301 -5.96 8.66 -21.53
CA ALA A 301 -6.59 8.93 -20.24
C ALA A 301 -6.07 10.22 -19.59
N ALA A 302 -4.76 10.44 -19.65
CA ALA A 302 -4.12 11.65 -19.12
C ALA A 302 -4.55 12.91 -19.86
N LEU A 303 -4.61 12.87 -21.19
CA LEU A 303 -5.07 14.01 -22.00
C LEU A 303 -6.57 14.29 -21.78
N ALA A 304 -7.40 13.25 -21.72
CA ALA A 304 -8.83 13.42 -21.45
C ALA A 304 -9.08 14.03 -20.07
N LEU A 305 -8.41 13.55 -19.02
CA LEU A 305 -8.56 14.13 -17.69
C LEU A 305 -8.01 15.55 -17.63
N PHE A 306 -6.92 15.84 -18.35
CA PHE A 306 -6.39 17.20 -18.46
C PHE A 306 -7.43 18.18 -19.00
N ASP A 307 -8.08 17.84 -20.13
CA ASP A 307 -9.10 18.69 -20.75
C ASP A 307 -10.29 18.91 -19.80
N ILE A 308 -10.82 17.84 -19.20
CA ILE A 308 -11.94 17.93 -18.25
C ILE A 308 -11.58 18.76 -17.02
N ALA A 309 -10.37 18.57 -16.47
CA ALA A 309 -9.91 19.33 -15.31
C ALA A 309 -9.74 20.81 -15.63
N LEU A 310 -9.32 21.17 -16.85
CA LEU A 310 -9.30 22.57 -17.29
C LEU A 310 -10.70 23.17 -17.42
N GLU A 311 -11.66 22.42 -17.96
CA GLU A 311 -13.06 22.84 -18.03
C GLU A 311 -13.68 23.08 -16.64
N ARG A 312 -13.19 22.34 -15.63
CA ARG A 312 -13.60 22.48 -14.21
C ARG A 312 -12.83 23.54 -13.43
N GLU A 313 -11.90 24.25 -14.07
CA GLU A 313 -11.01 25.22 -13.42
C GLU A 313 -10.13 24.58 -12.31
N GLU A 314 -9.73 23.31 -12.51
CA GLU A 314 -8.85 22.55 -11.61
C GLU A 314 -7.45 22.33 -12.23
N PRO A 315 -6.62 23.38 -12.36
CA PRO A 315 -5.34 23.30 -13.06
C PRO A 315 -4.34 22.34 -12.39
N ASP A 316 -4.47 22.12 -11.08
CA ASP A 316 -3.61 21.19 -10.34
C ASP A 316 -3.86 19.73 -10.77
N VAL A 317 -5.13 19.35 -10.96
CA VAL A 317 -5.50 18.02 -11.44
C VAL A 317 -5.09 17.85 -12.89
N ALA A 318 -5.24 18.89 -13.71
CA ALA A 318 -4.80 18.88 -15.10
C ALA A 318 -3.29 18.60 -15.20
N LEU A 319 -2.47 19.33 -14.43
CA LEU A 319 -1.01 19.13 -14.39
C LEU A 319 -0.63 17.76 -13.82
N TRP A 320 -1.34 17.30 -12.79
CA TRP A 320 -1.12 15.97 -12.22
C TRP A 320 -1.42 14.86 -13.24
N ALA A 321 -2.52 14.96 -14.00
CA ALA A 321 -2.89 13.99 -15.02
C ALA A 321 -1.80 13.81 -16.08
N LEU A 322 -1.26 14.91 -16.62
CA LEU A 322 -0.16 14.87 -17.59
C LEU A 322 1.11 14.24 -17.01
N ARG A 323 1.43 14.52 -15.73
CA ARG A 323 2.57 13.89 -15.05
C ARG A 323 2.37 12.40 -14.88
N GLN A 324 1.17 11.95 -14.54
CA GLN A 324 0.85 10.52 -14.46
C GLN A 324 0.98 9.83 -15.82
N GLY A 325 0.47 10.46 -16.89
CA GLY A 325 0.66 9.96 -18.25
C GLY A 325 2.14 9.81 -18.61
N LEU A 326 3.00 10.76 -18.21
CA LEU A 326 4.45 10.72 -18.44
C LEU A 326 5.19 9.68 -17.58
N LEU A 327 4.60 9.20 -16.48
CA LEU A 327 5.14 8.04 -15.78
C LEU A 327 4.90 6.77 -16.60
N ILE A 328 3.75 6.66 -17.27
CA ILE A 328 3.42 5.49 -18.10
C ILE A 328 4.20 5.51 -19.43
N ASP A 329 4.18 6.64 -20.12
CA ASP A 329 4.90 6.87 -21.37
C ASP A 329 5.83 8.08 -21.25
N PRO A 330 7.06 7.88 -20.72
CA PRO A 330 8.03 8.95 -20.58
C PRO A 330 8.37 9.61 -21.92
N GLU A 331 8.20 8.92 -23.05
CA GLU A 331 8.60 9.37 -24.38
C GLU A 331 7.49 10.03 -25.19
N SER A 332 6.27 10.15 -24.67
CA SER A 332 5.16 10.81 -25.38
C SER A 332 5.50 12.28 -25.68
N PRO A 333 5.57 12.69 -26.96
CA PRO A 333 5.74 14.10 -27.30
C PRO A 333 4.48 14.91 -26.98
N ARG A 334 3.29 14.30 -27.12
CA ARG A 334 2.00 14.99 -26.90
C ARG A 334 1.84 15.41 -25.44
N LEU A 335 2.12 14.51 -24.50
CA LEU A 335 2.05 14.83 -23.07
C LEU A 335 3.06 15.91 -22.68
N ARG A 336 4.27 15.89 -23.25
CA ARG A 336 5.29 16.92 -23.00
C ARG A 336 4.91 18.28 -23.57
N ASP A 337 4.36 18.31 -24.78
CA ASP A 337 3.90 19.53 -25.42
C ASP A 337 2.76 20.19 -24.61
N GLU A 338 1.76 19.41 -24.19
CA GLU A 338 0.66 19.92 -23.37
C GLU A 338 1.14 20.34 -21.98
N LEU A 339 2.07 19.60 -21.35
CA LEU A 339 2.67 20.02 -20.08
C LEU A 339 3.46 21.32 -20.20
N GLY A 340 4.08 21.55 -21.37
CA GLY A 340 4.78 22.80 -21.70
C GLY A 340 3.83 24.00 -21.88
N ARG A 341 2.61 23.75 -22.37
CA ARG A 341 1.57 24.77 -22.62
C ARG A 341 0.64 25.00 -21.43
N ALA A 342 0.52 24.01 -20.55
CA ALA A 342 -0.40 24.06 -19.42
C ALA A 342 -0.16 25.33 -18.58
N PRO A 343 -1.22 26.05 -18.20
CA PRO A 343 -1.10 27.25 -17.40
C PRO A 343 -0.47 26.89 -16.06
N ARG A 344 0.82 27.17 -15.93
CA ARG A 344 1.51 27.09 -14.65
C ARG A 344 0.86 28.15 -13.78
N LEU A 345 0.21 27.75 -12.69
CA LEU A 345 -0.08 28.68 -11.62
C LEU A 345 1.26 29.31 -11.24
N LEU A 346 1.49 30.55 -11.65
CA LEU A 346 2.61 31.32 -11.16
C LEU A 346 2.48 31.29 -9.63
N PRO A 347 3.56 31.02 -8.87
CA PRO A 347 3.52 31.34 -7.47
C PRO A 347 3.07 32.80 -7.36
N LEU A 348 2.01 33.03 -6.59
CA LEU A 348 1.56 34.38 -6.21
C LEU A 348 2.81 35.23 -6.01
N ARG A 349 2.96 36.28 -6.83
CA ARG A 349 4.07 37.23 -6.71
C ARG A 349 4.16 37.60 -5.23
N VAL A 350 5.20 37.11 -4.56
CA VAL A 350 5.59 37.58 -3.24
C VAL A 350 5.75 39.08 -3.41
N GLY A 351 4.93 39.84 -2.69
CA GLY A 351 4.97 41.29 -2.68
C GLY A 351 6.40 41.75 -2.49
N GLN A 352 6.75 42.78 -3.26
CA GLN A 352 7.97 43.57 -3.10
C GLN A 352 8.23 43.81 -1.60
N PRO A 353 9.45 43.58 -1.10
CA PRO A 353 9.75 43.71 0.32
C PRO A 353 9.70 45.19 0.67
N ASP A 354 8.71 45.58 1.47
CA ASP A 354 8.84 46.74 2.34
C ASP A 354 9.39 46.26 3.69
N ASP A 355 10.16 47.14 4.30
CA ASP A 355 11.27 46.88 5.19
C ASP A 355 10.90 46.17 6.52
N ASP A 356 11.94 45.52 7.06
CA ASP A 356 12.14 45.11 8.46
C ASP A 356 11.60 43.73 8.97
N ARG A 357 12.58 42.90 9.34
CA ARG A 357 12.55 41.70 10.21
C ARG A 357 12.15 40.34 9.63
N GLY A 358 13.15 39.77 8.95
CA GLY A 358 13.55 38.35 8.99
C GLY A 358 12.65 37.33 9.69
N ARG A 359 11.79 36.69 8.89
CA ARG A 359 11.37 35.30 9.08
C ARG A 359 11.26 34.64 7.70
N VAL A 360 12.23 33.77 7.40
CA VAL A 360 12.19 32.89 6.24
C VAL A 360 11.11 31.83 6.50
N VAL A 361 9.97 31.95 5.83
CA VAL A 361 8.97 30.86 5.77
C VAL A 361 9.31 30.02 4.56
N ALA A 362 9.93 28.86 4.80
CA ALA A 362 10.09 27.82 3.80
C ALA A 362 8.70 27.24 3.49
N GLY A 363 8.16 27.55 2.31
CA GLY A 363 6.91 26.98 1.83
C GLY A 363 7.11 25.51 1.47
N THR A 364 6.63 24.63 2.32
CA THR A 364 6.48 23.20 2.05
C THR A 364 5.28 23.03 1.12
N TRP A 365 5.47 22.32 0.01
CA TRP A 365 4.41 22.01 -0.96
C TRP A 365 3.52 20.92 -0.37
N ALA A 366 2.30 21.27 0.01
CA ALA A 366 1.32 20.33 0.52
C ALA A 366 0.45 19.78 -0.63
N LEU A 367 0.57 18.47 -0.84
CA LEU A 367 -0.33 17.59 -1.60
C LEU A 367 -1.71 17.40 -0.92
N GLU A 368 -2.07 18.24 0.06
CA GLU A 368 -3.11 17.96 1.06
C GLU A 368 -4.52 18.51 0.72
N ARG A 369 -4.77 19.00 -0.50
CA ARG A 369 -6.10 19.58 -0.80
C ARG A 369 -7.17 18.64 -1.37
N PHE A 370 -6.89 17.36 -1.54
CA PHE A 370 -7.88 16.42 -2.09
C PHE A 370 -8.46 15.52 -1.01
N GLY A 371 -9.29 16.09 -0.15
CA GLY A 371 -10.01 15.33 0.86
C GLY A 371 -10.98 16.19 1.66
N SER A 372 -12.00 16.78 1.02
CA SER A 372 -13.26 17.22 1.66
C SER A 372 -14.19 17.92 0.66
N SER A 373 -15.12 17.20 0.05
CA SER A 373 -16.39 17.79 -0.39
C SER A 373 -17.55 16.86 -0.06
N ASN A 374 -17.78 16.64 1.23
CA ASN A 374 -19.06 16.09 1.65
C ASN A 374 -20.13 17.17 1.48
N ARG A 375 -21.11 16.86 0.63
CA ARG A 375 -22.28 17.65 0.27
C ARG A 375 -23.01 18.13 1.54
N ARG A 376 -23.08 19.44 1.77
CA ARG A 376 -24.09 20.02 2.65
C ARG A 376 -25.45 19.89 1.96
N VAL A 377 -26.26 18.94 2.41
CA VAL A 377 -27.72 19.01 2.18
C VAL A 377 -28.29 19.87 3.30
N GLY A 378 -28.80 21.03 2.90
CA GLY A 378 -29.37 22.04 3.78
C GLY A 378 -30.69 21.60 4.40
N GLU A 379 -30.82 22.02 5.64
CA GLU A 379 -32.05 22.32 6.39
C GLU A 379 -33.28 22.63 5.54
N GLU A 380 -34.33 21.82 5.68
CA GLU A 380 -35.71 22.31 5.60
C GLU A 380 -36.26 22.45 7.02
N ARG A 381 -36.64 23.68 7.36
CA ARG A 381 -37.44 24.04 8.53
C ARG A 381 -38.77 24.66 8.07
N PRO A 382 -39.78 24.74 8.95
CA PRO A 382 -41.13 24.24 8.72
C PRO A 382 -42.13 25.33 8.36
N GLY A 383 -43.31 24.95 7.84
CA GLY A 383 -44.46 25.84 7.85
C GLY A 383 -45.66 25.43 6.99
N SER A 384 -46.70 24.94 7.66
CA SER A 384 -48.07 25.46 7.53
C SER A 384 -48.83 25.26 6.21
N ARG A 385 -49.62 24.19 6.12
CA ARG A 385 -51.09 24.25 6.24
C ARG A 385 -51.72 22.86 6.24
#